data_AF-A0A8C6W6E0-F1
#
_entry.id   AF-A0A8C6W6E0-F1
#
_cell.length_a   1.000
_cell.length_b   1.000
_cell.length_c   1.000
_cell.angle_alpha   90.00
_cell.angle_beta   90.00
_cell.angle_gamma   90.00
#
_symmetry.space_group_name_H-M   'P 1'
#
loop_
_entity.id
_entity.type
_entity.pdbx_description
1 polymer ?
#
loop_
_entity_poly.entity_id
_entity_poly.type
_entity_poly.pdbx_seq_one_letter_code
_entity_poly.pdbx_strand_id
1 'polypeptide(L)'
;PTLQDLATASLEEVNQLWSGLGYYSRGRRLQEGAQKVVEELGGHMPRTAETLQQLLPGVGRYTAAAIASIAFGQATGVVDGNVLRVLCRVRAIGADPSNTFVSHHLWSLAQQLVDPAQPGDFSQAAMELGATVCTPQHPLCSHCPVQSLCQAHQRVSLPGEEVFRGPSE
;
A
#
# COMPACT_ATOMS: atom_id res chain seq x y z
N PRO A 1 14.01 -10.33 20.77
CA PRO A 1 12.70 -9.92 20.21
C PRO A 1 12.32 -10.78 18.99
N THR A 2 11.26 -11.55 19.14
CA THR A 2 10.76 -12.54 18.19
C THR A 2 9.22 -12.54 18.18
N LEU A 3 8.60 -13.27 17.24
CA LEU A 3 7.14 -13.47 17.25
C LEU A 3 6.69 -14.24 18.51
N GLN A 4 7.54 -15.12 19.03
CA GLN A 4 7.29 -15.89 20.25
C GLN A 4 7.14 -14.97 21.46
N ASP A 5 8.00 -13.97 21.60
CA ASP A 5 7.94 -13.00 22.71
C ASP A 5 6.58 -12.29 22.72
N LEU A 6 6.08 -11.87 21.55
CA LEU A 6 4.78 -11.22 21.41
C LEU A 6 3.61 -12.20 21.64
N ALA A 7 3.74 -13.45 21.17
CA ALA A 7 2.71 -14.47 21.36
C ALA A 7 2.48 -14.80 22.83
N THR A 8 3.56 -14.83 23.64
CA THR A 8 3.51 -15.14 25.08
C THR A 8 3.17 -13.95 25.97
N ALA A 9 3.25 -12.72 25.47
CA ALA A 9 2.92 -11.52 26.24
C ALA A 9 1.45 -11.51 26.67
N SER A 10 1.14 -10.81 27.75
CA SER A 10 -0.26 -10.55 28.13
C SER A 10 -0.89 -9.48 27.22
N LEU A 11 -2.21 -9.55 27.02
CA LEU A 11 -2.92 -8.50 26.29
C LEU A 11 -2.81 -7.13 26.98
N GLU A 12 -2.65 -7.10 28.31
CA GLU A 12 -2.43 -5.87 29.07
C GLU A 12 -1.11 -5.19 28.69
N GLU A 13 0.00 -5.93 28.64
CA GLU A 13 1.31 -5.42 28.21
C GLU A 13 1.26 -4.90 26.76
N VAL A 14 0.59 -5.64 25.86
CA VAL A 14 0.40 -5.21 24.46
C VAL A 14 -0.38 -3.91 24.40
N ASN A 15 -1.50 -3.80 25.14
CA ASN A 15 -2.31 -2.58 25.16
C ASN A 15 -1.55 -1.38 25.77
N GLN A 16 -0.74 -1.62 26.80
CA GLN A 16 0.07 -0.58 27.42
C GLN A 16 1.09 -0.01 26.42
N LEU A 17 1.77 -0.87 25.66
CA LEU A 17 2.70 -0.45 24.60
C LEU A 17 1.99 0.16 23.38
N TRP A 18 0.75 -0.25 23.11
CA TRP A 18 -0.07 0.30 22.01
C TRP A 18 -0.69 1.66 22.32
N SER A 19 -0.64 2.09 23.59
CA SER A 19 -1.26 3.34 24.03
C SER A 19 -0.76 4.54 23.21
N GLY A 20 -1.70 5.37 22.74
CA GLY A 20 -1.42 6.53 21.89
C GLY A 20 -1.45 6.28 20.38
N LEU A 21 -1.42 5.02 19.90
CA LEU A 21 -1.48 4.70 18.47
C LEU A 21 -2.90 4.63 17.88
N GLY A 22 -3.92 4.65 18.75
CA GLY A 22 -5.33 4.51 18.38
C GLY A 22 -5.69 3.12 17.82
N TYR A 23 -6.99 2.88 17.63
CA TYR A 23 -7.53 1.62 17.10
C TYR A 23 -6.94 0.35 17.77
N TYR A 24 -7.16 0.19 19.09
CA TYR A 24 -6.62 -0.92 19.91
C TYR A 24 -6.89 -2.31 19.35
N SER A 25 -7.96 -2.48 18.56
CA SER A 25 -8.23 -3.73 17.85
C SER A 25 -7.09 -4.18 16.94
N ARG A 26 -6.26 -3.24 16.43
CA ARG A 26 -5.06 -3.58 15.64
C ARG A 26 -3.95 -4.20 16.49
N GLY A 27 -3.70 -3.67 17.69
CA GLY A 27 -2.71 -4.23 18.62
C GLY A 27 -3.10 -5.65 19.06
N ARG A 28 -4.38 -5.84 19.41
CA ARG A 28 -4.91 -7.17 19.71
C ARG A 28 -4.77 -8.14 18.52
N ARG A 29 -5.17 -7.73 17.31
CA ARG A 29 -5.04 -8.58 16.10
C ARG A 29 -3.59 -8.91 15.76
N LEU A 30 -2.66 -7.99 16.02
CA LEU A 30 -1.23 -8.23 15.84
C LEU A 30 -0.75 -9.35 16.77
N GLN A 31 -1.16 -9.33 18.04
CA GLN A 31 -0.86 -10.40 18.99
C GLN A 31 -1.52 -11.72 18.60
N GLU A 32 -2.81 -11.72 18.25
CA GLU A 32 -3.54 -12.91 17.77
C GLU A 32 -2.85 -13.53 16.53
N GLY A 33 -2.31 -12.69 15.64
CA GLY A 33 -1.52 -13.14 14.50
C GLY A 33 -0.20 -13.80 14.90
N ALA A 34 0.51 -13.24 15.89
CA ALA A 34 1.73 -13.85 16.42
C ALA A 34 1.46 -15.20 17.09
N GLN A 35 0.40 -15.28 17.90
CA GLN A 35 -0.06 -16.53 18.54
C GLN A 35 -0.36 -17.59 17.49
N LYS A 36 -1.15 -17.24 16.46
CA LYS A 36 -1.47 -18.17 15.37
C LYS A 36 -0.23 -18.69 14.65
N VAL A 37 0.75 -17.83 14.36
CA VAL A 37 2.00 -18.25 13.70
C VAL A 37 2.76 -19.23 14.57
N VAL A 38 2.84 -19.00 15.88
CA VAL A 38 3.58 -19.86 16.82
C VAL A 38 2.86 -21.18 17.05
N GLU A 39 1.57 -21.14 17.35
CA GLU A 39 0.77 -22.30 17.79
C GLU A 39 0.31 -23.18 16.62
N GLU A 40 -0.13 -22.59 15.51
CA GLU A 40 -0.73 -23.32 14.39
C GLU A 40 0.23 -23.52 13.22
N LEU A 41 1.19 -22.60 13.02
CA LEU A 41 2.13 -22.63 11.88
C LEU A 41 3.56 -23.01 12.30
N GLY A 42 3.73 -23.51 13.53
CA GLY A 42 5.01 -23.98 14.06
C GLY A 42 6.09 -22.90 14.10
N GLY A 43 5.71 -21.64 14.29
CA GLY A 43 6.59 -20.48 14.30
C GLY A 43 7.05 -19.99 12.91
N HIS A 44 6.53 -20.56 11.82
CA HIS A 44 6.94 -20.20 10.47
C HIS A 44 5.95 -19.22 9.83
N MET A 45 6.42 -18.01 9.55
CA MET A 45 5.63 -17.02 8.81
C MET A 45 5.28 -17.53 7.40
N PRO A 46 4.01 -17.42 6.97
CA PRO A 46 3.65 -17.64 5.57
C PRO A 46 4.46 -16.72 4.66
N ARG A 47 4.91 -17.24 3.51
CA ARG A 47 5.87 -16.54 2.64
C ARG A 47 5.23 -15.88 1.41
N THR A 48 3.95 -16.12 1.15
CA THR A 48 3.24 -15.55 -0.01
C THR A 48 2.12 -14.62 0.43
N ALA A 49 1.83 -13.59 -0.36
CA ALA A 49 0.75 -12.65 -0.11
C ALA A 49 -0.61 -13.35 0.05
N GLU A 50 -0.88 -14.37 -0.77
CA GLU A 50 -2.10 -15.17 -0.65
C GLU A 50 -2.20 -15.87 0.71
N THR A 51 -1.15 -16.60 1.12
CA THR A 51 -1.15 -17.34 2.39
C THR A 51 -1.14 -16.41 3.60
N LEU A 52 -0.43 -15.29 3.53
CA LEU A 52 -0.46 -14.25 4.57
C LEU A 52 -1.87 -13.68 4.75
N GLN A 53 -2.55 -13.34 3.66
CA GLN A 53 -3.92 -12.79 3.69
C GLN A 53 -4.94 -13.82 4.20
N GLN A 54 -4.80 -15.08 3.79
CA GLN A 54 -5.74 -16.14 4.16
C GLN A 54 -5.58 -16.56 5.63
N LEU A 55 -4.34 -16.64 6.12
CA LEU A 55 -4.06 -17.26 7.41
C LEU A 55 -4.03 -16.25 8.55
N LEU A 56 -3.57 -15.01 8.35
CA LEU A 56 -3.30 -14.09 9.45
C LEU A 56 -4.48 -13.13 9.75
N PRO A 57 -4.94 -13.06 11.02
CA PRO A 57 -6.02 -12.16 11.39
C PRO A 57 -5.62 -10.70 11.22
N GLY A 58 -6.52 -9.88 10.66
CA GLY A 58 -6.27 -8.46 10.46
C GLY A 58 -5.32 -8.11 9.31
N VAL A 59 -4.80 -9.09 8.58
CA VAL A 59 -3.94 -8.87 7.42
C VAL A 59 -4.79 -8.86 6.15
N GLY A 60 -5.03 -7.66 5.62
CA GLY A 60 -5.70 -7.48 4.33
C GLY A 60 -4.75 -7.59 3.14
N ARG A 61 -5.29 -7.51 1.92
CA ARG A 61 -4.54 -7.60 0.65
C ARG A 61 -3.30 -6.70 0.59
N TYR A 62 -3.42 -5.45 1.01
CA TYR A 62 -2.30 -4.50 1.11
C TYR A 62 -1.19 -5.02 2.02
N THR A 63 -1.52 -5.31 3.28
CA THR A 63 -0.54 -5.74 4.29
C THR A 63 0.14 -7.04 3.88
N ALA A 64 -0.62 -7.99 3.32
CA ALA A 64 -0.09 -9.25 2.84
C ALA A 64 0.90 -9.06 1.68
N ALA A 65 0.53 -8.24 0.68
CA ALA A 65 1.40 -7.92 -0.45
C ALA A 65 2.68 -7.21 0.01
N ALA A 66 2.57 -6.24 0.93
CA ALA A 66 3.71 -5.51 1.47
C ALA A 66 4.67 -6.42 2.24
N ILE A 67 4.17 -7.29 3.12
CA ILE A 67 5.03 -8.26 3.83
C ILE A 67 5.69 -9.20 2.83
N ALA A 68 4.95 -9.74 1.87
CA ALA A 68 5.49 -10.70 0.92
C ALA A 68 6.56 -10.11 0.00
N SER A 69 6.36 -8.88 -0.50
CA SER A 69 7.34 -8.23 -1.36
C SER A 69 8.57 -7.76 -0.59
N ILE A 70 8.39 -7.12 0.57
CA ILE A 70 9.48 -6.51 1.35
C ILE A 70 10.30 -7.57 2.09
N ALA A 71 9.64 -8.48 2.80
CA ALA A 71 10.34 -9.44 3.65
C ALA A 71 10.77 -10.71 2.91
N PHE A 72 10.02 -11.12 1.88
CA PHE A 72 10.20 -12.41 1.21
C PHE A 72 10.51 -12.32 -0.28
N GLY A 73 10.60 -11.11 -0.85
CA GLY A 73 10.97 -10.91 -2.24
C GLY A 73 9.94 -11.44 -3.25
N GLN A 74 8.68 -11.63 -2.85
CA GLN A 74 7.64 -12.02 -3.79
C GLN A 74 7.36 -10.85 -4.74
N ALA A 75 7.41 -11.10 -6.06
CA ALA A 75 7.04 -10.14 -7.09
C ALA A 75 5.52 -9.87 -7.11
N THR A 76 5.03 -9.16 -6.10
CA THR A 76 3.62 -8.79 -5.94
C THR A 76 3.49 -7.28 -5.83
N GLY A 77 2.58 -6.69 -6.60
CA GLY A 77 2.29 -5.26 -6.52
C GLY A 77 1.60 -4.89 -5.21
N VAL A 78 1.80 -3.66 -4.73
CA VAL A 78 1.18 -3.14 -3.50
C VAL A 78 0.38 -1.89 -3.82
N VAL A 79 -0.82 -1.75 -3.26
CA VAL A 79 -1.64 -0.54 -3.38
C VAL A 79 -2.15 -0.10 -2.00
N ASP A 80 -1.61 1.00 -1.50
CA ASP A 80 -2.17 1.79 -0.40
C ASP A 80 -2.73 3.13 -0.92
N GLY A 81 -3.13 4.03 -0.03
CA GLY A 81 -3.61 5.36 -0.43
C GLY A 81 -2.57 6.22 -1.16
N ASN A 82 -1.27 5.99 -0.92
CA ASN A 82 -0.18 6.70 -1.58
C ASN A 82 0.04 6.20 -3.00
N VAL A 83 0.25 4.89 -3.15
CA VAL A 83 0.45 4.25 -4.46
C VAL A 83 -0.77 4.43 -5.33
N LEU A 84 -1.99 4.32 -4.77
CA LEU A 84 -3.22 4.57 -5.51
C LEU A 84 -3.22 5.96 -6.16
N ARG A 85 -2.87 7.00 -5.40
CA ARG A 85 -2.81 8.37 -5.91
C ARG A 85 -1.74 8.54 -7.00
N VAL A 86 -0.57 7.93 -6.81
CA VAL A 86 0.50 7.93 -7.81
C VAL A 86 0.00 7.29 -9.11
N LEU A 87 -0.56 6.07 -9.04
CA LEU A 87 -1.04 5.34 -10.21
C LEU A 87 -2.17 6.07 -10.94
N CYS A 88 -3.14 6.61 -10.19
CA CYS A 88 -4.24 7.39 -10.78
C CYS A 88 -3.72 8.60 -11.54
N ARG A 89 -2.74 9.34 -11.00
CA ARG A 89 -2.16 10.50 -11.69
C ARG A 89 -1.30 10.10 -12.88
N VAL A 90 -0.43 9.10 -12.73
CA VAL A 90 0.44 8.62 -13.80
C VAL A 90 -0.37 8.12 -15.01
N ARG A 91 -1.51 7.46 -14.77
CA ARG A 91 -2.39 6.91 -15.81
C ARG A 91 -3.66 7.74 -16.09
N ALA A 92 -3.75 8.95 -15.53
CA ALA A 92 -4.91 9.84 -15.66
C ALA A 92 -6.28 9.16 -15.41
N ILE A 93 -6.35 8.31 -14.38
CA ILE A 93 -7.58 7.64 -13.94
C ILE A 93 -8.34 8.60 -13.01
N GLY A 94 -9.44 9.16 -13.52
CA GLY A 94 -10.32 10.07 -12.77
C GLY A 94 -11.56 9.41 -12.15
N ALA A 95 -11.75 8.11 -12.37
CA ALA A 95 -12.88 7.36 -11.82
C ALA A 95 -12.69 7.09 -10.31
N ASP A 96 -13.79 6.91 -9.58
CA ASP A 96 -13.76 6.66 -8.14
C ASP A 96 -12.99 5.36 -7.81
N PRO A 97 -11.88 5.42 -7.05
CA PRO A 97 -11.12 4.24 -6.65
C PRO A 97 -11.88 3.28 -5.73
N SER A 98 -12.98 3.72 -5.10
CA SER A 98 -13.85 2.84 -4.31
C SER A 98 -14.61 1.84 -5.18
N ASN A 99 -14.76 2.14 -6.47
CA ASN A 99 -15.37 1.25 -7.44
C ASN A 99 -14.51 -0.02 -7.62
N THR A 100 -15.14 -1.19 -7.51
CA THR A 100 -14.47 -2.49 -7.63
C THR A 100 -13.66 -2.63 -8.93
N PHE A 101 -14.19 -2.20 -10.07
CA PHE A 101 -13.49 -2.26 -11.35
C PHE A 101 -12.21 -1.41 -11.34
N VAL A 102 -12.30 -0.18 -10.84
CA VAL A 102 -11.15 0.74 -10.76
C VAL A 102 -10.11 0.20 -9.79
N SER A 103 -10.53 -0.27 -8.62
CA SER A 103 -9.65 -0.92 -7.65
C SER A 103 -8.91 -2.12 -8.26
N HIS A 104 -9.62 -3.03 -8.92
CA HIS A 104 -9.00 -4.16 -9.62
C HIS A 104 -8.01 -3.71 -10.70
N HIS A 105 -8.34 -2.67 -11.47
CA HIS A 105 -7.44 -2.13 -12.47
C HIS A 105 -6.15 -1.56 -11.86
N LEU A 106 -6.25 -0.81 -10.77
CA LEU A 106 -5.09 -0.26 -10.05
C LEU A 106 -4.18 -1.36 -9.50
N TRP A 107 -4.77 -2.42 -8.93
CA TRP A 107 -4.03 -3.58 -8.47
C TRP A 107 -3.32 -4.32 -9.62
N SER A 108 -3.98 -4.44 -10.78
CA SER A 108 -3.37 -5.01 -11.99
C SER A 108 -2.18 -4.17 -12.47
N LEU A 109 -2.33 -2.85 -12.50
CA LEU A 109 -1.23 -1.93 -12.84
C LEU A 109 -0.05 -2.06 -11.88
N ALA A 110 -0.31 -2.09 -10.56
CA ALA A 110 0.75 -2.28 -9.57
C ALA A 110 1.48 -3.61 -9.78
N GLN A 111 0.75 -4.69 -10.08
CA GLN A 111 1.32 -6.00 -10.38
C GLN A 111 2.14 -6.03 -11.67
N GLN A 112 1.79 -5.22 -12.67
CA GLN A 112 2.54 -5.11 -13.92
C GLN A 112 3.82 -4.28 -13.76
N LEU A 113 3.82 -3.30 -12.86
CA LEU A 113 4.90 -2.34 -12.69
C LEU A 113 5.96 -2.79 -11.70
N VAL A 114 5.62 -3.67 -10.75
CA VAL A 114 6.57 -4.12 -9.73
C VAL A 114 7.81 -4.73 -10.38
N ASP A 115 8.99 -4.28 -9.93
CA ASP A 115 10.25 -4.85 -10.38
C ASP A 115 10.37 -6.29 -9.83
N PRO A 116 10.44 -7.32 -10.69
CA PRO A 116 10.57 -8.69 -10.22
C PRO A 116 11.91 -8.98 -9.54
N ALA A 117 12.95 -8.18 -9.80
CA ALA A 117 14.25 -8.33 -9.16
C ALA A 117 14.29 -7.68 -7.77
N GLN A 118 13.57 -6.58 -7.57
CA GLN A 118 13.57 -5.80 -6.33
C GLN A 118 12.13 -5.38 -5.93
N PRO A 119 11.22 -6.33 -5.70
CA PRO A 119 9.80 -5.99 -5.50
C PRO A 119 9.54 -5.24 -4.19
N GLY A 120 10.32 -5.53 -3.15
CA GLY A 120 10.27 -4.81 -1.87
C GLY A 120 10.66 -3.34 -2.01
N ASP A 121 11.85 -3.08 -2.56
CA ASP A 121 12.35 -1.71 -2.78
C ASP A 121 11.44 -0.92 -3.72
N PHE A 122 10.93 -1.55 -4.79
CA PHE A 122 9.96 -0.91 -5.66
C PHE A 122 8.67 -0.54 -4.92
N SER A 123 8.14 -1.45 -4.09
CA SER A 123 6.93 -1.20 -3.30
C SER A 123 7.13 -0.04 -2.32
N GLN A 124 8.26 -0.03 -1.62
CA GLN A 124 8.61 1.05 -0.69
C GLN A 124 8.82 2.38 -1.42
N ALA A 125 9.52 2.38 -2.56
CA ALA A 125 9.72 3.58 -3.36
C ALA A 125 8.40 4.16 -3.89
N ALA A 126 7.43 3.32 -4.27
CA ALA A 126 6.12 3.77 -4.70
C ALA A 126 5.31 4.40 -3.55
N MET A 127 5.37 3.81 -2.34
CA MET A 127 4.76 4.40 -1.14
C MET A 127 5.42 5.74 -0.78
N GLU A 128 6.76 5.77 -0.76
CA GLU A 128 7.57 6.94 -0.44
C GLU A 128 7.29 8.08 -1.43
N LEU A 129 7.23 7.77 -2.73
CA LEU A 129 6.88 8.74 -3.76
C LEU A 129 5.53 9.38 -3.50
N GLY A 130 4.52 8.58 -3.15
CA GLY A 130 3.21 9.13 -2.79
C GLY A 130 3.25 9.97 -1.52
N ALA A 131 3.98 9.51 -0.50
CA ALA A 131 4.06 10.18 0.79
C ALA A 131 4.79 11.54 0.73
N THR A 132 5.86 11.65 -0.05
CA THR A 132 6.80 12.79 0.03
C THR A 132 6.79 13.72 -1.18
N VAL A 133 6.42 13.22 -2.37
CA VAL A 133 6.50 13.99 -3.62
C VAL A 133 5.13 14.15 -4.26
N CYS A 134 4.44 13.05 -4.53
CA CYS A 134 3.13 13.04 -5.15
C CYS A 134 2.04 13.17 -4.07
N THR A 135 2.11 14.23 -3.26
CA THR A 135 1.22 14.50 -2.11
C THR A 135 -0.22 14.82 -2.54
N PRO A 136 -1.22 14.72 -1.63
CA PRO A 136 -2.61 15.04 -1.96
C PRO A 136 -2.79 16.46 -2.52
N GLN A 137 -2.14 17.44 -1.89
CA GLN A 137 -2.14 18.84 -2.29
C GLN A 137 -0.71 19.28 -2.61
N HIS A 138 -0.56 20.14 -3.62
CA HIS A 138 0.73 20.70 -4.07
C HIS A 138 1.84 19.66 -4.30
N PRO A 139 1.64 18.66 -5.19
CA PRO A 139 2.67 17.68 -5.47
C PRO A 139 3.93 18.32 -6.07
N LEU A 140 5.10 17.85 -5.66
CA LEU A 140 6.42 18.35 -6.06
C LEU A 140 6.84 17.76 -7.42
N CYS A 141 6.06 18.03 -8.47
CA CYS A 141 6.24 17.41 -9.79
C CYS A 141 7.65 17.61 -10.38
N SER A 142 8.31 18.73 -10.10
CA SER A 142 9.70 19.02 -10.53
C SER A 142 10.75 18.09 -9.92
N HIS A 143 10.43 17.44 -8.78
CA HIS A 143 11.27 16.46 -8.11
C HIS A 143 10.79 15.03 -8.31
N CYS A 144 9.75 14.82 -9.13
CA CYS A 144 9.14 13.51 -9.34
C CYS A 144 9.95 12.69 -10.36
N PRO A 145 10.52 11.53 -9.98
CA PRO A 145 11.34 10.71 -10.87
C PRO A 145 10.54 10.11 -12.04
N VAL A 146 9.22 10.07 -11.94
CA VAL A 146 8.31 9.56 -12.99
C VAL A 146 7.54 10.68 -13.70
N GLN A 147 7.97 11.93 -13.57
CA GLN A 147 7.30 13.11 -14.16
C GLN A 147 7.08 12.95 -15.66
N SER A 148 8.09 12.51 -16.40
CA SER A 148 8.02 12.33 -17.87
C SER A 148 7.00 11.28 -18.30
N LEU A 149 6.69 10.31 -17.44
CA LEU A 149 5.73 9.23 -17.67
C LEU A 149 4.31 9.60 -17.20
N CYS A 150 4.14 10.72 -16.50
CA CYS A 150 2.90 11.06 -15.82
C CYS A 150 1.93 11.78 -16.74
N GLN A 151 0.82 11.13 -17.10
CA GLN A 151 -0.20 11.71 -17.98
C GLN A 151 -0.90 12.92 -17.35
N ALA A 152 -1.18 12.90 -16.04
CA ALA A 152 -1.76 14.06 -15.36
C ALA A 152 -0.83 15.27 -15.44
N HIS A 153 0.49 15.07 -15.29
CA HIS A 153 1.48 16.15 -15.43
C HIS A 153 1.52 16.69 -16.85
N GLN A 154 1.58 15.81 -17.87
CA GLN A 154 1.58 16.22 -19.28
C GLN A 154 0.36 17.09 -19.62
N ARG A 155 -0.84 16.74 -19.14
CA ARG A 155 -2.07 17.52 -19.38
C ARG A 155 -2.03 18.92 -18.79
N VAL A 156 -1.45 19.09 -17.60
CA VAL A 156 -1.36 20.43 -16.96
C VAL A 156 -0.17 21.25 -17.45
N SER A 157 0.84 20.61 -18.03
CA SER A 157 2.03 21.28 -18.58
C SER A 157 1.87 21.75 -20.03
N LEU A 158 0.85 21.28 -20.75
CA LEU A 158 0.55 21.76 -22.10
C LEU A 158 -0.08 23.15 -22.00
N PRO A 159 0.51 24.19 -22.62
CA PRO A 159 -0.10 25.50 -22.72
C PRO A 159 -1.30 25.41 -23.68
N GLY A 160 -2.52 25.56 -23.16
CA GLY A 160 -3.72 25.85 -23.96
C GLY A 160 -4.53 24.63 -24.42
N GLU A 161 -5.34 24.08 -23.53
CA GLU A 161 -6.73 23.79 -23.89
C GLU A 161 -7.60 24.67 -23.01
N GLU A 162 -8.27 25.65 -23.62
CA GLU A 162 -9.37 26.35 -22.98
C GLU A 162 -10.33 25.31 -22.42
N VAL A 163 -10.43 25.24 -21.10
CA VAL A 163 -11.54 24.53 -20.45
C VAL A 163 -12.80 25.23 -20.96
N PHE A 164 -13.50 24.60 -21.91
CA PHE A 164 -14.77 25.05 -22.43
C PHE A 164 -15.73 25.19 -21.25
N ARG A 165 -15.84 26.40 -20.70
CA ARG A 165 -16.88 26.73 -19.72
C ARG A 165 -18.15 26.78 -20.54
N GLY A 166 -18.93 25.69 -20.47
CA GLY A 166 -20.29 25.67 -21.03
C GLY A 166 -21.07 26.89 -20.55
N PRO A 167 -22.04 27.37 -21.34
CA PRO A 167 -22.80 28.57 -21.00
C PRO A 167 -23.48 28.36 -19.65
N SER A 168 -23.24 29.30 -18.74
CA SER A 168 -23.93 29.40 -17.46
C SER A 168 -25.40 29.70 -17.71
N GLU A 169 -26.27 28.74 -17.39
CA GLU A 169 -27.69 28.97 -17.08
C GLU A 169 -27.88 29.24 -15.59
#